data_AF-A0A2N7N9W7-F1
#
_entry.id   AF-A0A2N7N9W7-F1
#
_cell.length_a   1.000
_cell.length_b   1.000
_cell.length_c   1.000
_cell.angle_alpha   90.00
_cell.angle_beta   90.00
_cell.angle_gamma   90.00
#
_symmetry.space_group_name_H-M   'P 1'
#
loop_
_entity.id
_entity.type
_entity.pdbx_description
1 polymer ?
#
loop_
_entity_poly.entity_id
_entity_poly.type
_entity_poly.pdbx_seq_one_letter_code
_entity_poly.pdbx_strand_id
1 'polypeptide(L)' 'MKSEQLGKNTSVKVLGVNPLGLWLLAENEEHFLSFEEFPWFKTAPVNAVFNVEKQGRNGYCWPELP' A
#
# COMPACT_ATOMS: atom_id res chain seq x y z
N MET A 1 22.30 20.53 -13.52
CA MET A 1 20.98 19.95 -13.77
C MET A 1 21.17 18.47 -14.10
N LYS A 2 20.84 17.57 -13.19
CA LYS A 2 20.76 16.13 -13.46
C LYS A 2 19.72 15.56 -12.50
N SER A 3 18.45 15.66 -12.88
CA SER A 3 17.46 14.69 -12.42
C SER A 3 17.47 13.59 -13.47
N GLU A 4 18.24 12.56 -13.16
CA GLU A 4 18.27 11.32 -13.91
C GLU A 4 16.87 10.72 -13.84
N GLN A 5 16.34 10.35 -15.00
CA GLN A 5 15.00 9.81 -15.21
C GLN A 5 14.70 8.78 -14.12
N LEU A 6 13.76 9.11 -13.22
CA LEU A 6 13.27 8.19 -12.21
C LEU A 6 12.70 7.01 -12.97
N GLY A 7 13.44 5.90 -12.98
CA GLY A 7 12.95 4.63 -13.47
C GLY A 7 11.55 4.44 -12.91
N LYS A 8 10.62 4.04 -13.79
CA LYS A 8 9.20 3.84 -13.54
C LYS A 8 9.03 2.75 -12.47
N ASN A 9 9.41 3.08 -11.23
CA ASN A 9 9.17 2.32 -10.04
C ASN A 9 7.67 2.29 -9.93
N THR A 10 7.07 1.13 -10.14
CA THR A 10 5.68 0.88 -9.78
C THR A 10 5.63 0.89 -8.25
N SER A 11 5.73 2.09 -7.69
CA SER A 11 5.82 2.38 -6.27
C SER A 11 4.43 2.26 -5.68
N VAL A 12 4.17 1.12 -5.06
CA VAL A 12 3.00 0.96 -4.19
C VAL A 12 3.24 1.73 -2.90
N LYS A 13 2.24 2.47 -2.42
CA LYS A 13 2.36 3.26 -1.19
C LYS A 13 1.00 3.44 -0.52
N VAL A 14 0.95 3.30 0.80
CA VAL A 14 -0.24 3.73 1.56
C VAL A 14 -0.23 5.25 1.71
N LEU A 15 -1.30 5.89 1.24
CA LEU A 15 -1.51 7.34 1.31
C LEU A 15 -2.03 7.79 2.68
N GLY A 16 -2.86 6.95 3.29
CA GLY A 16 -3.46 7.25 4.58
C GLY A 16 -4.34 6.12 5.09
N VAL A 17 -4.64 6.18 6.38
CA VAL A 17 -5.53 5.23 7.07
C VAL A 17 -6.58 6.01 7.85
N ASN A 18 -7.80 5.50 7.87
CA ASN A 18 -8.91 6.04 8.63
C ASN A 18 -9.68 4.88 9.31
N PRO A 19 -10.68 5.16 10.17
CA PRO A 19 -11.41 4.10 10.87
C PRO A 19 -12.20 3.13 9.98
N LEU A 20 -12.44 3.47 8.71
CA LEU A 20 -13.18 2.65 7.76
C LEU A 20 -12.26 1.79 6.89
N GLY A 21 -11.03 2.23 6.64
CA GLY A 21 -10.15 1.61 5.65
C GLY A 21 -8.82 2.34 5.48
N LEU A 22 -8.09 1.96 4.45
CA LEU A 22 -6.86 2.62 4.04
C LEU A 22 -6.87 2.94 2.55
N TRP A 23 -6.09 3.94 2.17
CA TRP A 23 -5.87 4.35 0.79
C TRP A 23 -4.50 3.87 0.32
N LEU A 24 -4.49 3.12 -0.78
CA LEU A 24 -3.30 2.57 -1.42
C LEU A 24 -3.13 3.23 -2.80
N LEU A 25 -1.99 3.88 -3.03
CA LEU A 25 -1.57 4.29 -4.36
C LEU A 25 -0.78 3.16 -5.01
N ALA A 26 -1.26 2.63 -6.11
CA ALA A 26 -0.61 1.56 -6.84
C ALA A 26 -0.67 1.85 -8.35
N GLU A 27 0.46 1.77 -9.06
CA GLU A 27 0.56 2.10 -10.49
C GLU A 27 0.04 3.49 -10.90
N ASN A 28 0.01 4.45 -9.97
CA ASN A 28 -0.62 5.80 -10.08
C ASN A 28 -2.14 5.82 -9.98
N GLU A 29 -2.75 4.73 -9.53
CA GLU A 29 -4.17 4.64 -9.23
C GLU A 29 -4.41 4.52 -7.72
N GLU A 30 -5.43 5.21 -7.24
CA GLU A 30 -5.82 5.19 -5.83
C GLU A 30 -6.87 4.10 -5.59
N HIS A 31 -6.56 3.20 -4.67
CA HIS A 31 -7.42 2.11 -4.25
C HIS A 31 -7.80 2.29 -2.79
N PHE A 32 -9.10 2.27 -2.51
CA PHE A 32 -9.60 2.21 -1.15
C PHE A 32 -9.78 0.76 -0.71
N LEU A 33 -9.11 0.36 0.36
CA LEU A 33 -9.26 -0.96 0.97
C LEU A 33 -10.08 -0.79 2.25
N SER A 34 -11.34 -1.24 2.21
CA SER A 34 -12.23 -1.22 3.37
C SER A 34 -11.80 -2.26 4.39
N PHE A 35 -11.85 -1.89 5.67
CA PHE A 35 -11.64 -2.83 6.76
C PHE A 35 -12.78 -3.84 6.93
N GLU A 36 -13.90 -3.65 6.26
CA GLU A 36 -14.96 -4.66 6.19
C GLU A 36 -14.55 -5.85 5.32
N GLU A 37 -13.84 -5.58 4.22
CA GLU A 37 -13.32 -6.60 3.30
C GLU A 37 -11.96 -7.14 3.76
N PHE A 38 -11.15 -6.29 4.39
CA PHE A 38 -9.80 -6.59 4.84
C PHE A 38 -9.67 -6.35 6.36
N PRO A 39 -10.27 -7.22 7.20
CA PRO A 39 -10.37 -6.98 8.64
C PRO A 39 -9.03 -7.04 9.37
N TRP A 40 -8.02 -7.69 8.81
CA TRP A 40 -6.68 -7.79 9.41
C TRP A 40 -5.99 -6.42 9.56
N PHE A 41 -6.37 -5.41 8.79
CA PHE A 41 -5.85 -4.05 8.97
C PHE A 41 -6.42 -3.34 10.21
N LYS A 42 -7.57 -3.76 10.77
CA LYS A 42 -8.20 -3.09 11.92
C LYS A 42 -7.34 -3.12 13.18
N THR A 43 -6.61 -4.21 13.37
CA THR A 43 -5.77 -4.46 14.55
C THR A 43 -4.28 -4.47 14.20
N ALA A 44 -3.94 -4.19 12.94
CA ALA A 44 -2.58 -4.11 12.47
C ALA A 44 -1.86 -2.88 13.07
N PRO A 45 -0.59 -3.00 13.45
CA PRO A 45 0.18 -1.84 13.87
C PRO A 45 0.41 -0.94 12.65
N VAL A 46 0.30 0.38 12.86
CA VAL A 46 0.33 1.37 11.76
C VAL A 46 1.59 1.22 10.91
N ASN A 47 2.75 0.98 11.52
CA ASN A 47 3.99 0.74 10.77
C ASN A 47 3.88 -0.44 9.78
N ALA A 48 3.24 -1.54 10.16
CA ALA A 48 3.01 -2.69 9.29
C ALA A 48 2.04 -2.34 8.16
N VAL A 49 0.97 -1.59 8.44
CA VAL A 49 0.02 -1.13 7.41
C VAL A 49 0.70 -0.30 6.33
N PHE A 50 1.68 0.53 6.70
CA PHE A 50 2.42 1.33 5.73
C PHE A 50 3.57 0.56 5.05
N ASN A 51 3.92 -0.62 5.55
CA ASN A 51 4.93 -1.51 4.98
C ASN A 51 4.32 -2.41 3.90
N VAL A 52 3.96 -1.81 2.76
CA VAL A 52 3.44 -2.53 1.60
C VAL A 52 4.57 -2.83 0.60
N GLU A 53 4.64 -4.07 0.16
CA GLU A 53 5.63 -4.54 -0.81
C GLU A 53 4.96 -5.07 -2.07
N LYS A 54 5.59 -4.86 -3.22
CA LYS A 54 5.12 -5.40 -4.50
C LYS A 54 5.51 -6.88 -4.59
N GLN A 55 4.50 -7.76 -4.61
CA GLN A 55 4.68 -9.20 -4.77
C GLN A 55 4.48 -9.58 -6.24
N GLY A 56 5.58 -9.66 -6.98
CA GLY A 56 5.58 -10.11 -8.37
C GLY A 56 4.96 -9.11 -9.36
N ARG A 57 4.27 -9.63 -10.38
CA ARG A 57 3.76 -8.81 -11.50
C ARG A 57 2.44 -8.07 -11.20
N ASN A 58 1.57 -8.64 -10.37
CA ASN A 58 0.20 -8.13 -10.14
C ASN A 58 -0.24 -8.14 -8.67
N GLY A 59 0.65 -8.46 -7.73
CA GLY A 59 0.30 -8.58 -6.31
C GLY A 59 0.92 -7.48 -5.46
N TYR A 60 0.21 -7.08 -4.42
CA TYR A 60 0.73 -6.31 -3.30
C TYR A 60 0.58 -7.16 -2.05
N CYS A 61 1.61 -7.16 -1.22
CA CYS A 61 1.64 -7.94 0.01
C CYS A 61 2.06 -7.05 1.16
N TRP A 62 1.51 -7.35 2.33
CA TRP A 62 1.94 -6.80 3.60
C TRP A 62 2.69 -7.90 4.34
N PRO A 63 4.03 -7.96 4.25
CA PRO A 63 4.82 -9.07 4.83
C PRO A 63 4.69 -9.18 6.35
N GLU A 64 4.36 -8.07 7.00
CA GLU A 64 4.19 -7.97 8.46
C GLU A 64 2.74 -8.29 8.90
N LEU A 65 1.82 -8.52 7.95
CA LEU A 65 0.44 -8.87 8.23
C LEU A 65 0.17 -10.35 7.92
N PRO A 66 -0.62 -11.03 8.77
CA PRO A 66 -0.93 -12.44 8.63
C PRO A 66 -1.92 -12.75 7.49
#